data_AF-U5L9U5-F1
#
_entry.id   AF-U5L9U5-F1
#
_cell.length_a   1.000
_cell.length_b   1.000
_cell.length_c   1.000
_cell.angle_alpha   90.00
_cell.angle_beta   90.00
_cell.angle_gamma   90.00
#
_symmetry.space_group_name_H-M   'P 1'
#
loop_
_entity.id
_entity.type
_entity.pdbx_description
1 polymer ?
#
loop_
_entity_poly.entity_id
_entity_poly.type
_entity_poly.pdbx_seq_one_letter_code
_entity_poly.pdbx_strand_id
1 'polypeptide(L)'
;MKINWIACSIFCLAISIAGGSWYIGTALKKENTEAEVQEAVQPQMLMKPDEAAAYLGISMEDFQKLGPFDQQNYDEGSIPFIRIGYKVYFTRTALDSWLSSEGYMIFQ
;
A
#
# COMPACT_ATOMS: atom_id res chain seq x y z
N MET A 1 33.58 44.68 -18.96
CA MET A 1 33.38 43.90 -17.71
C MET A 1 31.91 43.44 -17.59
N LYS A 2 31.46 42.44 -18.36
CA LYS A 2 30.06 41.94 -18.34
C LYS A 2 29.93 40.42 -18.14
N ILE A 3 30.99 39.65 -18.44
CA ILE A 3 31.01 38.18 -18.32
C ILE A 3 30.85 37.72 -16.85
N ASN A 4 31.38 38.48 -15.89
CA ASN A 4 31.40 38.07 -14.48
C ASN A 4 30.01 38.02 -13.83
N TRP A 5 29.05 38.81 -14.32
CA TRP A 5 27.68 38.80 -13.80
C TRP A 5 26.88 37.59 -14.28
N ILE A 6 27.09 37.17 -15.53
CA ILE A 6 26.45 35.97 -16.08
C ILE A 6 26.99 34.71 -15.43
N ALA A 7 28.31 34.65 -15.16
CA ALA A 7 28.91 33.49 -14.51
C ALA A 7 28.43 33.34 -13.06
N CYS A 8 28.22 34.46 -12.37
CA CYS A 8 27.74 34.47 -10.99
C CYS A 8 26.30 33.92 -10.87
N SER A 9 25.40 34.26 -11.81
CA SER A 9 24.02 33.74 -11.78
C SER A 9 23.95 32.25 -12.10
N ILE A 10 24.77 31.76 -13.04
CA ILE A 10 24.86 30.33 -13.38
C ILE A 10 25.36 29.52 -12.17
N PHE A 11 26.35 30.05 -11.45
CA PHE A 11 26.87 29.41 -10.25
C PHE A 11 25.82 29.35 -9.11
N CYS A 12 25.10 30.44 -8.88
CA CYS A 12 23.99 30.45 -7.92
C CYS A 12 22.85 29.49 -8.32
N LEU A 13 22.53 29.39 -9.60
CA LEU A 13 21.51 28.47 -10.11
C LEU A 13 21.89 27.01 -9.82
N ALA A 14 23.16 26.64 -10.08
CA ALA A 14 23.64 25.28 -9.85
C ALA A 14 23.56 24.88 -8.37
N ILE A 15 23.89 25.79 -7.45
CA ILE A 15 23.79 25.56 -6.01
C ILE A 15 22.33 25.38 -5.57
N SER A 16 21.41 26.22 -6.07
CA SER A 16 19.99 26.10 -5.76
C SER A 16 19.37 24.79 -6.26
N ILE A 17 19.76 24.33 -7.46
CA ILE A 17 19.27 23.05 -8.00
C ILE A 17 19.82 21.88 -7.18
N ALA A 18 21.10 21.89 -6.82
CA ALA A 18 21.71 20.85 -6.00
C ALA A 18 21.08 20.79 -4.59
N GLY A 19 20.87 21.95 -3.95
CA GLY A 19 20.22 22.04 -2.64
C GLY A 19 18.76 21.62 -2.67
N GLY A 20 18.00 22.07 -3.69
CA GLY A 20 16.60 21.69 -3.87
C GLY A 20 16.43 20.19 -4.15
N SER A 21 17.32 19.61 -4.97
CA SER A 21 17.32 18.17 -5.27
C SER A 21 17.60 17.33 -4.03
N TRP A 22 18.52 17.77 -3.15
CA TRP A 22 18.77 17.09 -1.87
C TRP A 22 17.54 17.15 -0.95
N TYR A 23 16.92 18.33 -0.83
CA TYR A 23 15.75 18.51 0.02
C TYR A 23 14.56 17.67 -0.46
N ILE A 24 14.25 17.70 -1.77
CA ILE A 24 13.21 16.87 -2.38
C ILE A 24 13.55 15.37 -2.25
N GLY A 25 14.81 14.97 -2.42
CA GLY A 25 15.24 13.57 -2.27
C GLY A 25 15.04 13.05 -0.85
N THR A 26 15.35 13.87 0.16
CA THR A 26 15.09 13.51 1.57
C THR A 26 13.60 13.53 1.91
N ALA A 27 12.82 14.44 1.33
CA ALA A 27 11.37 14.51 1.51
C ALA A 27 10.66 13.32 0.86
N LEU A 28 11.01 12.95 -0.38
CA LEU A 28 10.49 11.76 -1.06
C LEU A 28 10.90 10.47 -0.35
N LYS A 29 12.14 10.39 0.17
CA LYS A 29 12.56 9.24 0.98
C LYS A 29 11.72 9.13 2.26
N LYS A 30 11.35 10.27 2.88
CA LYS A 30 10.54 10.30 4.10
C LYS A 30 9.05 10.06 3.82
N GLU A 31 8.51 10.59 2.72
CA GLU A 31 7.13 10.34 2.26
C GLU A 31 6.94 8.87 1.85
N ASN A 32 7.96 8.24 1.24
CA ASN A 32 7.96 6.80 1.02
C ASN A 32 8.19 5.99 2.30
N THR A 33 8.64 6.61 3.40
CA THR A 33 8.77 5.97 4.73
C THR A 33 7.48 6.12 5.57
N GLU A 34 6.67 7.15 5.34
CA GLU A 34 5.36 7.31 6.00
C GLU A 34 4.22 6.56 5.27
N ALA A 35 4.50 6.02 4.08
CA ALA A 35 3.70 4.99 3.41
C ALA A 35 4.35 3.60 3.43
N GLU A 36 5.42 3.41 4.19
CA GLU A 36 5.94 2.09 4.54
C GLU A 36 5.52 1.79 5.98
N VAL A 37 4.23 1.45 6.14
CA VAL A 37 3.90 0.40 7.08
C VAL A 37 4.62 -0.85 6.57
N GLN A 38 5.91 -0.95 6.87
CA GLN A 38 6.62 -2.22 7.02
C GLN A 38 5.96 -2.93 8.21
N GLU A 39 4.69 -3.31 8.07
CA GLU A 39 4.33 -4.61 8.59
C GLU A 39 5.28 -5.54 7.87
N ALA A 40 6.10 -6.24 8.64
CA ALA A 40 6.83 -7.38 8.17
C ALA A 40 5.82 -8.30 7.48
N VAL A 41 5.68 -8.13 6.16
CA VAL A 41 5.18 -9.16 5.28
C VAL A 41 6.30 -10.18 5.34
N GLN A 42 6.25 -10.98 6.41
CA GLN A 42 6.84 -12.30 6.44
C GLN A 42 6.49 -12.94 5.09
N PRO A 43 7.26 -13.92 4.60
CA PRO A 43 6.92 -14.68 3.39
C PRO A 43 5.68 -15.57 3.61
N GLN A 44 4.63 -15.03 4.24
CA GLN A 44 3.30 -15.58 4.28
C GLN A 44 2.75 -15.53 2.86
N MET A 45 2.48 -16.73 2.36
CA MET A 45 1.99 -17.04 1.03
C MET A 45 0.84 -16.09 0.66
N LEU A 46 1.13 -15.14 -0.23
CA LEU A 46 0.16 -14.19 -0.74
C LEU A 46 -0.76 -14.91 -1.72
N MET A 47 -2.04 -14.96 -1.37
CA MET A 47 -3.10 -15.54 -2.20
C MET A 47 -3.78 -14.43 -3.00
N LYS A 48 -4.06 -14.73 -4.26
CA LYS A 48 -4.94 -13.89 -5.08
C LYS A 48 -6.40 -14.04 -4.63
N PRO A 49 -7.31 -13.12 -5.02
CA PRO A 49 -8.72 -13.18 -4.62
C PRO A 49 -9.41 -14.52 -4.95
N ASP A 50 -9.10 -15.11 -6.11
CA ASP A 50 -9.59 -16.42 -6.53
C ASP A 50 -9.14 -17.55 -5.60
N GLU A 51 -7.87 -17.51 -5.18
CA GLU A 51 -7.27 -18.48 -4.26
C GLU A 51 -7.83 -18.31 -2.84
N ALA A 52 -8.07 -17.06 -2.41
CA ALA A 52 -8.68 -16.75 -1.13
C ALA A 52 -10.16 -17.20 -1.06
N ALA A 53 -10.94 -17.00 -2.12
CA ALA A 53 -12.31 -17.48 -2.21
C ALA A 53 -12.37 -19.01 -2.14
N ALA A 54 -11.50 -19.69 -2.89
CA ALA A 54 -11.37 -21.15 -2.85
C ALA A 54 -10.93 -21.65 -1.46
N TYR A 55 -10.05 -20.91 -0.78
CA TYR A 55 -9.62 -21.23 0.59
C TYR A 55 -10.76 -21.14 1.60
N LEU A 56 -11.60 -20.10 1.49
CA LEU A 56 -12.80 -19.93 2.31
C LEU A 56 -13.94 -20.90 1.93
N GLY A 57 -13.83 -21.62 0.82
CA GLY A 57 -14.86 -22.54 0.34
C GLY A 57 -16.11 -21.84 -0.18
N ILE A 58 -16.01 -20.56 -0.55
CA ILE A 58 -17.14 -19.75 -1.04
C ILE A 58 -16.99 -19.39 -2.52
N SER A 59 -18.10 -18.98 -3.14
CA SER A 59 -18.07 -18.50 -4.52
C SER A 59 -17.28 -17.18 -4.62
N MET A 60 -16.68 -16.92 -5.79
CA MET A 60 -15.97 -15.66 -6.04
C MET A 60 -16.93 -14.44 -6.00
N GLU A 61 -18.21 -14.67 -6.24
CA GLU A 61 -19.27 -13.65 -6.17
C GLU A 61 -19.57 -13.27 -4.71
N ASP A 62 -19.63 -14.25 -3.81
CA ASP A 62 -19.82 -14.00 -2.39
C ASP A 62 -18.56 -13.45 -1.73
N PHE A 63 -17.38 -13.90 -2.19
CA PHE A 63 -16.10 -13.33 -1.77
C PHE A 63 -15.99 -11.84 -2.10
N GLN A 64 -16.50 -11.41 -3.27
CA GLN A 64 -16.51 -10.00 -3.65
C GLN A 64 -17.41 -9.14 -2.75
N LYS A 65 -18.48 -9.71 -2.18
CA LYS A 65 -19.35 -9.01 -1.23
C LYS A 65 -18.68 -8.79 0.13
N LEU A 66 -17.72 -9.65 0.48
CA LEU A 66 -16.97 -9.61 1.75
C LEU A 66 -15.66 -8.81 1.66
N GLY A 67 -15.16 -8.60 0.44
CA GLY A 67 -13.99 -7.76 0.17
C GLY A 67 -14.38 -6.28 0.00
N PRO A 68 -13.38 -5.38 -0.01
CA PRO A 68 -13.59 -3.92 -0.13
C PRO A 68 -13.97 -3.48 -1.56
N PHE A 69 -14.67 -4.33 -2.31
CA PHE A 69 -14.97 -4.09 -3.72
C PHE A 69 -16.23 -3.24 -3.92
N ASP A 70 -17.07 -3.10 -2.89
CA ASP A 70 -18.17 -2.15 -2.88
C ASP A 70 -17.75 -0.88 -2.14
N GLN A 71 -17.88 0.25 -2.83
CA GLN A 71 -17.44 1.54 -2.37
C GLN A 71 -18.35 2.01 -1.22
N GLN A 72 -17.75 2.65 -0.21
CA GLN A 72 -18.34 3.63 0.74
C GLN A 72 -18.41 3.26 2.23
N ASN A 73 -18.09 2.04 2.68
CA ASN A 73 -17.96 1.81 4.12
C ASN A 73 -16.86 0.79 4.46
N TYR A 74 -15.83 1.28 5.14
CA TYR A 74 -14.88 0.47 5.92
C TYR A 74 -15.59 -0.02 7.20
N ASP A 75 -16.75 -0.64 7.06
CA ASP A 75 -17.47 -1.17 8.21
C ASP A 75 -16.93 -2.55 8.59
N GLU A 76 -16.84 -2.73 9.90
CA GLU A 76 -16.46 -3.92 10.67
C GLU A 76 -17.06 -5.19 10.03
N GLY A 77 -16.21 -6.05 9.46
CA GLY A 77 -16.64 -7.25 8.73
C GLY A 77 -15.93 -7.49 7.40
N SER A 78 -15.12 -6.53 6.92
CA SER A 78 -14.34 -6.69 5.68
C SER A 78 -13.18 -7.66 5.85
N ILE A 79 -13.00 -8.56 4.89
CA ILE A 79 -11.89 -9.53 4.87
C ILE A 79 -10.55 -8.79 4.87
N PRO A 80 -9.58 -9.16 5.72
CA PRO A 80 -8.28 -8.50 5.77
C PRO A 80 -7.51 -8.71 4.47
N PHE A 81 -7.01 -7.63 3.89
CA PHE A 81 -6.30 -7.63 2.62
C PHE A 81 -5.01 -6.82 2.69
N ILE A 82 -4.06 -7.18 1.83
CA ILE A 82 -2.80 -6.48 1.63
C ILE A 82 -2.79 -5.93 0.21
N ARG A 83 -2.55 -4.62 0.07
CA ARG A 83 -2.43 -3.98 -1.24
C ARG A 83 -0.95 -3.80 -1.58
N ILE A 84 -0.51 -4.38 -2.70
CA ILE A 84 0.84 -4.21 -3.23
C ILE A 84 0.71 -3.57 -4.61
N GLY A 85 0.98 -2.26 -4.68
CA GLY A 85 0.73 -1.44 -5.87
C GLY A 85 -0.77 -1.35 -6.22
N TYR A 86 -1.13 -1.85 -7.39
CA TYR A 86 -2.53 -1.89 -7.88
C TYR A 86 -3.21 -3.24 -7.68
N LYS A 87 -2.54 -4.21 -7.04
CA LYS A 87 -3.08 -5.55 -6.83
C LYS A 87 -3.40 -5.77 -5.36
N VAL A 88 -4.51 -6.47 -5.12
CA VAL A 88 -4.97 -6.89 -3.79
C VAL A 88 -4.61 -8.35 -3.59
N TYR A 89 -4.04 -8.65 -2.43
CA TYR A 89 -3.64 -9.99 -2.00
C TYR A 89 -4.21 -10.27 -0.62
N PHE A 90 -4.31 -11.55 -0.30
CA PHE A 90 -4.79 -12.05 0.98
C PHE A 90 -3.75 -12.97 1.57
N THR A 91 -3.62 -13.01 2.90
CA THR A 91 -2.73 -13.98 3.56
C THR A 91 -3.57 -14.99 4.32
N ARG A 92 -3.11 -16.23 4.32
CA ARG A 92 -3.80 -17.32 5.03
C ARG A 92 -3.96 -17.01 6.51
N THR A 93 -2.89 -16.51 7.14
CA THR A 93 -2.87 -16.12 8.56
C THR A 93 -3.92 -15.07 8.89
N ALA A 94 -4.11 -14.07 8.01
CA ALA A 94 -5.10 -13.02 8.22
C ALA A 94 -6.52 -13.56 8.03
N LEU A 95 -6.75 -14.41 7.01
CA LEU A 95 -8.03 -15.08 6.81
C LEU A 95 -8.40 -15.98 8.00
N ASP A 96 -7.47 -16.77 8.52
CA ASP A 96 -7.71 -17.66 9.66
C ASP A 96 -8.00 -16.88 10.95
N SER A 97 -7.29 -15.77 11.15
CA SER A 97 -7.51 -14.88 12.31
C SER A 97 -8.87 -14.19 12.22
N TRP A 98 -9.23 -13.70 11.02
CA TRP A 98 -10.53 -13.10 10.74
C TRP A 98 -11.69 -14.11 10.85
N LEU A 99 -11.52 -15.34 10.35
CA LEU A 99 -12.51 -16.41 10.53
C LEU A 99 -12.76 -16.71 12.01
N SER A 100 -11.69 -16.66 12.82
CA SER A 100 -11.76 -16.94 14.25
C SER A 100 -12.41 -15.82 15.07
N SER A 101 -12.35 -14.57 14.61
CA SER A 101 -12.92 -13.41 15.31
C SER A 101 -14.29 -12.99 14.78
N GLU A 102 -14.41 -12.82 13.47
CA GLU A 102 -15.55 -12.19 12.79
C GLU A 102 -16.28 -13.17 11.87
N GLY A 103 -15.55 -14.01 11.13
CA GLY A 103 -16.15 -14.94 10.17
C GLY A 103 -17.11 -15.95 10.81
N TYR A 104 -16.88 -16.34 12.07
CA TYR A 104 -17.81 -17.19 12.83
C TYR A 104 -19.22 -16.59 12.96
N MET A 105 -19.35 -15.26 12.97
CA MET A 105 -20.63 -14.57 13.13
C MET A 105 -21.40 -14.40 11.80
N ILE A 106 -20.73 -14.57 10.66
CA ILE A 106 -21.28 -14.29 9.32
C ILE A 106 -21.77 -15.58 8.63
N PHE A 107 -21.19 -16.73 8.97
CA PHE A 107 -21.47 -18.04 8.34
C PHE A 107 -22.39 -18.98 9.17
N GLN A 108 -23.15 -18.45 10.13
CA GLN A 108 -24.17 -19.20 10.91
C GLN A 108 -25.58 -18.99 10.35
#